data_AF-J6J2F7-F1
#
_entry.id   AF-J6J2F7-F1
#
_cell.length_a   1.000
_cell.length_b   1.000
_cell.length_c   1.000
_cell.angle_alpha   90.00
_cell.angle_beta   90.00
_cell.angle_gamma   90.00
#
_symmetry.space_group_name_H-M   'P 1'
#
loop_
_entity.id
_entity.type
_entity.pdbx_description
1 polymer ?
#
loop_
_entity_poly.entity_id
_entity_poly.type
_entity_poly.pdbx_seq_one_letter_code
_entity_poly.pdbx_strand_id
1 'polypeptide(L)'
;MRAAGKFSAASVALVAAALLGGPASAQSWDRQPWDGAAPAAADYDRAPPRARPRIEVRPNRQLVRVCEDWLALERRPSGDVLTPQMRCHWAFR
;
A
#
# COMPACT_ATOMS: atom_id res chain seq x y z
N MET A 1 -43.35 -15.56 -18.00
CA MET A 1 -42.85 -16.68 -18.83
C MET A 1 -41.34 -16.76 -18.60
N ARG A 2 -40.88 -17.70 -17.76
CA ARG A 2 -39.89 -18.78 -18.07
C ARG A 2 -38.64 -18.27 -18.82
N ALA A 3 -37.40 -18.50 -18.37
CA ALA A 3 -36.88 -19.73 -17.80
C ALA A 3 -35.71 -19.52 -16.82
N ALA A 4 -35.69 -20.39 -15.80
CA ALA A 4 -34.59 -20.61 -14.88
C ALA A 4 -33.47 -21.42 -15.56
N GLY A 5 -32.23 -20.93 -15.44
CA GLY A 5 -31.02 -21.66 -15.79
C GLY A 5 -30.54 -22.50 -14.62
N LYS A 6 -30.29 -23.79 -14.90
CA LYS A 6 -30.09 -24.88 -13.96
C LYS A 6 -28.70 -24.87 -13.33
N PHE A 7 -28.65 -25.27 -12.06
CA PHE A 7 -27.46 -25.52 -11.26
C PHE A 7 -26.57 -26.61 -11.88
N SER A 8 -25.26 -26.41 -11.84
CA SER A 8 -24.27 -27.49 -11.98
C SER A 8 -23.41 -27.51 -10.72
N ALA A 9 -23.57 -28.59 -9.95
CA ALA A 9 -22.76 -28.97 -8.81
C ALA A 9 -21.54 -29.79 -9.26
N ALA A 10 -20.64 -30.03 -8.30
CA ALA A 10 -19.35 -30.73 -8.35
C ALA A 10 -18.16 -29.79 -8.69
N SER A 11 -17.09 -29.72 -7.90
CA SER A 11 -16.46 -30.81 -7.17
C SER A 11 -15.82 -30.35 -5.85
N VAL A 12 -15.87 -31.24 -4.87
CA VAL A 12 -15.13 -31.22 -3.61
C VAL A 12 -13.63 -31.34 -3.91
N ALA A 13 -12.83 -30.44 -3.37
CA ALA A 13 -11.41 -30.69 -3.12
C ALA A 13 -11.09 -30.21 -1.70
N LEU A 14 -11.17 -31.16 -0.76
CA LEU A 14 -10.54 -31.07 0.55
C LEU A 14 -9.02 -30.98 0.33
N VAL A 15 -8.41 -29.85 0.69
CA VAL A 15 -6.96 -29.82 0.98
C VAL A 15 -6.80 -29.47 2.45
N ALA A 16 -6.10 -30.38 3.11
CA ALA A 16 -5.92 -30.49 4.53
C ALA A 16 -5.09 -29.34 5.13
N ALA A 17 -5.28 -29.19 6.43
CA ALA A 17 -4.59 -28.31 7.35
C ALA A 17 -3.06 -28.31 7.23
N ALA A 18 -2.48 -27.11 7.26
CA ALA A 18 -1.18 -26.83 7.88
C ALA A 18 -1.42 -25.61 8.80
N LEU A 19 -1.69 -25.84 10.08
CA LEU A 19 -0.69 -25.78 11.15
C LEU A 19 -0.04 -24.39 11.28
N LEU A 20 -0.56 -23.64 12.27
CA LEU A 20 0.20 -22.98 13.33
C LEU A 20 1.54 -22.33 12.97
N GLY A 21 1.60 -21.00 13.17
CA GLY A 21 2.83 -20.31 13.53
C GLY A 21 3.64 -19.79 12.36
N GLY A 22 3.44 -18.52 12.02
CA GLY A 22 4.40 -17.81 11.20
C GLY A 22 5.74 -17.64 11.94
N PRO A 23 6.83 -17.44 11.21
CA PRO A 23 7.86 -16.53 11.63
C PRO A 23 7.68 -15.23 10.85
N ALA A 24 7.61 -14.12 11.58
CA ALA A 24 8.00 -12.83 11.04
C ALA A 24 9.36 -13.02 10.37
N SER A 25 9.42 -12.93 9.05
CA SER A 25 10.68 -12.78 8.34
C SER A 25 11.21 -11.40 8.69
N ALA A 26 11.88 -11.33 9.83
CA ALA A 26 12.86 -10.30 10.12
C ALA A 26 13.85 -10.35 8.96
N GLN A 27 13.70 -9.42 8.02
CA GLN A 27 14.68 -9.21 6.99
C GLN A 27 15.93 -8.66 7.69
N SER A 28 16.78 -9.55 8.18
CA SER A 28 18.16 -9.20 8.52
C SER A 28 18.82 -8.84 7.21
N TRP A 29 18.89 -7.54 6.93
CA TRP A 29 19.78 -7.02 5.91
C TRP A 29 21.19 -7.30 6.40
N ASP A 30 21.73 -8.45 6.04
CA ASP A 30 23.15 -8.71 6.13
C ASP A 30 23.83 -7.66 5.27
N ARG A 31 24.37 -6.65 5.96
CA ARG A 31 25.14 -5.57 5.40
C ARG A 31 26.43 -6.21 4.87
N GLN A 32 26.44 -6.59 3.59
CA GLN A 32 27.67 -7.04 2.95
C GLN A 32 28.77 -5.99 3.18
N PRO A 33 29.96 -6.37 3.69
CA PRO A 33 31.12 -5.51 3.65
C PRO A 33 31.44 -5.25 2.17
N TRP A 34 31.28 -4.00 1.76
CA TRP A 34 31.67 -3.56 0.43
C TRP A 34 33.19 -3.38 0.43
N ASP A 35 33.92 -4.39 -0.02
CA ASP A 35 35.39 -4.34 -0.19
C ASP A 35 35.77 -3.76 -1.56
N GLY A 36 34.91 -2.93 -2.14
CA GLY A 36 35.15 -2.22 -3.39
C GLY A 36 35.80 -0.88 -3.11
N ALA A 37 37.14 -0.84 -3.12
CA ALA A 37 37.89 0.40 -3.28
C ALA A 37 37.51 1.04 -4.63
N ALA A 38 36.51 1.92 -4.59
CA ALA A 38 36.17 2.76 -5.73
C ALA A 38 37.26 3.84 -5.89
N PRO A 39 37.71 4.14 -7.11
CA PRO A 39 38.70 5.18 -7.33
C PRO A 39 38.17 6.53 -6.80
N ALA A 40 38.98 7.20 -5.98
CA ALA A 40 38.75 8.57 -5.57
C ALA A 40 38.84 9.46 -6.82
N ALA A 41 37.71 9.69 -7.49
CA ALA A 41 37.64 10.60 -8.63
C ALA A 41 36.26 11.25 -8.73
N ALA A 42 36.30 12.57 -8.76
CA ALA A 42 35.23 13.55 -8.94
C ALA A 42 34.31 13.77 -7.72
N ASP A 43 34.80 14.61 -6.82
CA ASP A 43 33.97 15.52 -6.02
C ASP A 43 33.18 16.40 -7.00
N TYR A 44 32.03 15.89 -7.46
CA TYR A 44 31.05 16.75 -8.07
C TYR A 44 30.48 17.59 -6.94
N ASP A 45 30.70 18.91 -7.01
CA ASP A 45 29.96 19.94 -6.29
C ASP A 45 28.43 19.74 -6.48
N ARG A 46 27.88 18.72 -5.83
CA ARG A 46 26.46 18.43 -5.84
C ARG A 46 25.86 19.47 -4.91
N ALA A 47 25.42 20.57 -5.51
CA ALA A 47 24.64 21.58 -4.81
C ALA A 47 23.61 20.87 -3.92
N PRO A 48 23.52 21.23 -2.62
CA PRO A 48 22.60 20.56 -1.72
C PRO A 48 21.19 20.63 -2.32
N PRO A 49 20.41 19.54 -2.27
CA PRO A 49 19.04 19.57 -2.76
C PRO A 49 18.32 20.72 -2.06
N ARG A 50 17.77 21.66 -2.85
CA ARG A 50 17.00 22.79 -2.31
C ARG A 50 15.96 22.21 -1.35
N ALA A 51 15.99 22.65 -0.10
CA ALA A 51 15.04 22.21 0.91
C ALA A 51 13.63 22.45 0.36
N ARG A 52 12.83 21.39 0.26
CA ARG A 52 11.43 21.54 -0.15
C ARG A 52 10.74 22.41 0.89
N PRO A 53 9.95 23.42 0.49
CA PRO A 53 9.18 24.20 1.46
C PRO A 53 8.28 23.24 2.25
N ARG A 54 8.50 23.17 3.57
CA ARG A 54 7.64 22.41 4.48
C ARG A 54 6.55 23.35 4.97
N ILE A 55 5.33 23.14 4.51
CA ILE A 55 4.16 23.89 5.00
C ILE A 55 3.71 23.22 6.30
N GLU A 56 3.95 23.87 7.43
CA GLU A 56 3.34 23.50 8.71
C GLU A 56 1.96 24.17 8.80
N VAL A 57 0.90 23.37 8.66
CA VAL A 57 -0.47 23.85 8.84
C VAL A 57 -0.81 23.77 10.33
N ARG A 58 -0.93 24.92 11.00
CA ARG A 58 -1.47 25.00 12.35
C ARG A 58 -2.99 25.20 12.26
N PRO A 59 -3.81 24.19 12.57
CA PRO A 59 -5.25 24.33 12.45
C PRO A 59 -5.73 25.40 13.45
N ASN A 60 -6.36 26.45 12.92
CA ASN A 60 -7.19 27.34 13.73
C ASN A 60 -8.59 26.70 13.87
N ARG A 61 -9.47 27.28 14.70
CA ARG A 61 -10.83 26.72 14.92
C ARG A 61 -11.68 26.59 13.65
N GLN A 62 -11.29 27.23 12.54
CA GLN A 62 -12.03 27.23 11.27
C GLN A 62 -11.50 26.16 10.30
N LEU A 63 -10.27 25.67 10.48
CA LEU A 63 -9.67 24.69 9.58
C LEU A 63 -9.86 23.27 10.12
N VAL A 64 -10.73 22.49 9.46
CA VAL A 64 -11.04 21.11 9.82
C VAL A 64 -10.52 20.14 8.76
N ARG A 65 -10.19 18.91 9.16
CA ARG A 65 -9.99 17.82 8.20
C ARG A 65 -11.35 17.27 7.80
N VAL A 66 -11.65 17.33 6.51
CA VAL A 66 -12.81 16.68 5.89
C VAL A 66 -12.33 15.43 5.18
N CYS A 67 -13.02 14.32 5.38
CA CYS A 67 -12.73 13.06 4.70
C CYS A 67 -13.95 12.63 3.91
N GLU A 68 -13.71 12.24 2.66
CA GLU A 68 -14.69 11.65 1.76
C GLU A 68 -14.36 10.16 1.64
N ASP A 69 -15.35 9.30 1.84
CA ASP A 69 -15.23 7.86 1.69
C ASP A 69 -16.05 7.35 0.49
N TRP A 70 -15.57 6.27 -0.10
CA TRP A 70 -16.30 5.58 -1.17
C TRP A 70 -15.83 4.13 -1.27
N LEU A 71 -16.59 3.31 -1.99
CA LEU A 71 -16.20 1.94 -2.33
C LEU A 71 -15.61 1.92 -3.74
N ALA A 72 -14.46 1.28 -3.91
CA ALA A 72 -13.86 1.01 -5.21
C ALA A 72 -13.95 -0.48 -5.55
N LEU A 73 -14.14 -0.80 -6.83
CA LEU A 73 -14.09 -2.17 -7.32
C LEU A 73 -12.68 -2.47 -7.85
N GLU A 74 -11.98 -3.38 -7.19
CA GLU A 74 -10.66 -3.85 -7.60
C GLU A 74 -10.76 -5.19 -8.32
N ARG A 75 -10.24 -5.25 -9.55
CA ARG A 75 -10.13 -6.48 -10.35
C ARG A 75 -8.90 -7.26 -9.93
N ARG A 76 -9.09 -8.40 -9.25
CA ARG A 76 -8.01 -9.31 -8.83
C ARG A 76 -8.17 -10.67 -9.53
N PRO A 77 -7.11 -11.49 -9.64
CA PRO A 77 -7.21 -12.82 -10.25
C PRO A 77 -8.23 -13.75 -9.57
N SER A 78 -8.49 -13.54 -8.27
CA SER A 78 -9.50 -14.28 -7.50
C SER A 78 -10.94 -13.80 -7.71
N GLY A 79 -11.14 -12.72 -8.47
CA GLY A 79 -12.44 -12.07 -8.66
C GLY A 79 -12.41 -10.59 -8.28
N ASP A 80 -13.55 -9.94 -8.48
CA ASP A 80 -13.74 -8.54 -8.12
C ASP A 80 -13.94 -8.39 -6.61
N VAL A 81 -13.25 -7.41 -6.03
CA VAL A 81 -13.33 -7.11 -4.59
C VAL A 81 -13.73 -5.66 -4.39
N LEU A 82 -14.75 -5.42 -3.58
CA LEU A 82 -15.08 -4.07 -3.11
C LEU A 82 -14.12 -3.68 -1.99
N THR A 83 -13.36 -2.61 -2.20
CA THR A 83 -12.42 -2.07 -1.22
C THR A 83 -12.84 -0.68 -0.74
N PRO A 84 -12.79 -0.41 0.57
CA PRO A 84 -13.04 0.92 1.09
C PRO A 84 -11.90 1.86 0.72
N GLN A 85 -12.27 3.07 0.29
CA GLN A 85 -11.35 4.14 -0.04
C GLN A 85 -11.70 5.38 0.76
N MET A 86 -10.70 6.23 1.00
CA MET A 86 -10.88 7.47 1.74
C MET A 86 -9.88 8.52 1.27
N ARG A 87 -10.34 9.76 1.12
CA ARG A 87 -9.49 10.93 0.87
C ARG A 87 -9.79 12.04 1.85
N CYS A 88 -8.77 12.50 2.54
CA CYS A 88 -8.88 13.62 3.46
C CYS A 88 -8.20 14.88 2.90
N HIS A 89 -8.83 16.04 3.12
CA HIS A 89 -8.29 17.35 2.79
C HIS A 89 -8.63 18.35 3.91
N TRP A 90 -7.92 19.47 3.93
CA TRP A 90 -8.22 20.58 4.84
C TRP A 90 -9.29 21.47 4.20
N ALA A 91 -10.34 21.80 4.96
CA ALA A 91 -11.40 22.70 4.53
C ALA A 91 -11.68 23.75 5.61
N PHE A 92 -12.22 24.89 5.19
CA PHE A 92 -12.77 25.88 6.10
C PHE A 92 -14.21 25.51 6.44
N ARG A 93 -14.58 25.60 7.71
CA ARG A 93 -15.93 25.39 8.21
C ARG A 93 -16.54 26.69 8.71
#